data_AF-A0A6J4KBC2-F1
#
_entry.id   AF-A0A6J4KBC2-F1
#
_cell.length_a   1.000
_cell.length_b   1.000
_cell.length_c   1.000
_cell.angle_alpha   90.00
_cell.angle_beta   90.00
_cell.angle_gamma   90.00
#
_symmetry.space_group_name_H-M   'P 1'
#
loop_
_entity.id
_entity.type
_entity.pdbx_description
1 polymer ?
#
loop_
_entity_poly.entity_id
_entity_poly.type
_entity_poly.pdbx_seq_one_letter_code
_entity_poly.pdbx_strand_id
1 'polypeptide(L)' 'QGDVLVIVDRAQREWRNDRYFIVEEADQIQIKWSEMPSDEPLLGEVILIMRPKKILDENYTKDYFGRRPGYDGWQTDE' A
#
# COMPACT_ATOMS: atom_id res chain seq x y z
N GLN A 1 14.75 5.46 -8.66
CA GLN A 1 14.24 4.89 -7.40
C GLN A 1 13.02 5.71 -7.00
N GLY A 2 11.98 5.12 -6.43
CA GLY A 2 10.74 5.83 -6.13
C GLY A 2 10.06 5.22 -4.91
N ASP A 3 9.22 6.02 -4.28
CA ASP A 3 8.60 5.67 -3.01
C ASP A 3 7.57 4.54 -3.18
N VAL A 4 7.34 3.81 -2.09
CA VAL A 4 6.31 2.78 -2.00
C VAL A 4 5.59 2.88 -0.65
N LEU A 5 4.31 2.56 -0.65
CA LEU A 5 3.53 2.29 0.55
C LEU A 5 3.50 0.78 0.78
N VAL A 6 3.83 0.34 1.99
CA VAL A 6 3.79 -1.07 2.39
C VAL A 6 2.76 -1.24 3.50
N ILE A 7 1.88 -2.23 3.36
CA ILE A 7 0.94 -2.62 4.41
C ILE A 7 1.37 -3.98 4.97
N VAL A 8 1.37 -4.07 6.30
CA VAL A 8 1.87 -5.24 7.04
C VAL A 8 0.78 -5.70 8.01
N ASP A 9 0.47 -7.00 7.99
CA ASP A 9 -0.38 -7.63 9.00
C ASP A 9 0.49 -8.17 10.15
N ARG A 10 0.37 -7.53 11.32
CA ARG A 10 1.14 -7.89 12.52
C ARG A 10 0.65 -9.15 13.23
N ALA A 11 -0.53 -9.66 12.89
CA ALA A 11 -1.04 -10.91 13.42
C ALA A 11 -0.45 -12.14 12.69
N GLN A 12 -0.03 -11.96 11.44
CA GLN A 12 0.59 -13.02 10.63
C GLN A 12 2.11 -13.06 10.88
N ARG A 13 2.54 -13.97 11.76
CA ARG A 13 3.97 -14.17 12.12
C ARG A 13 4.46 -15.59 11.90
N GLU A 14 3.65 -16.40 11.22
CA GLU A 14 4.03 -17.75 10.82
C GLU A 14 4.82 -17.68 9.51
N TRP A 15 6.02 -18.25 9.51
CA TRP A 15 6.89 -18.22 8.35
C TRP A 15 6.28 -18.96 7.15
N ARG A 16 6.42 -18.38 5.95
CA ARG A 16 6.09 -19.02 4.67
C ARG A 16 7.12 -18.65 3.60
N ASN A 17 7.56 -19.63 2.81
CA ASN A 17 8.60 -19.47 1.80
C ASN A 17 8.17 -18.68 0.54
N ASP A 18 6.90 -18.33 0.40
CA ASP A 18 6.34 -17.55 -0.71
C ASP A 18 6.00 -16.11 -0.29
N ARG A 19 6.29 -15.72 0.96
CA ARG A 19 5.88 -14.44 1.56
C ARG A 19 7.06 -13.59 1.99
N TYR A 20 6.81 -12.28 2.05
CA TYR A 20 7.73 -11.31 2.60
C TYR A 20 7.30 -10.96 4.02
N PHE A 21 8.27 -10.81 4.91
CA PHE A 21 8.02 -10.46 6.30
C PHE A 21 8.82 -9.23 6.70
N ILE A 22 8.31 -8.53 7.70
CA ILE A 22 9.07 -7.55 8.44
C ILE A 22 9.89 -8.26 9.53
N VAL A 23 11.18 -7.97 9.58
CA VAL A 23 12.11 -8.42 10.62
C VAL A 23 12.83 -7.22 11.23
N GLU A 24 13.33 -7.39 12.44
CA GLU A 24 14.23 -6.43 13.09
C GLU A 24 15.65 -6.98 13.07
N GLU A 25 16.57 -6.23 12.47
CA GLU A 25 17.99 -6.56 12.40
C GLU A 25 18.81 -5.31 12.69
N ALA A 26 19.69 -5.38 13.69
CA ALA A 26 20.57 -4.28 14.10
C ALA A 26 19.81 -2.95 14.34
N ASP A 27 18.72 -3.01 15.12
CA ASP A 27 17.82 -1.88 15.44
C ASP A 27 17.16 -1.23 14.20
N GLN A 28 17.09 -1.97 13.08
CA GLN A 28 16.43 -1.52 11.86
C GLN A 28 15.35 -2.50 11.42
N ILE A 29 14.25 -1.93 10.93
CA ILE A 29 13.16 -2.68 10.32
C ILE A 29 13.53 -2.98 8.87
N GLN A 30 13.52 -4.25 8.50
CA GLN A 30 13.79 -4.71 7.14
C GLN A 30 12.65 -5.55 6.59
N ILE A 31 12.49 -5.53 5.26
CA ILE A 31 11.60 -6.45 4.52
C ILE A 31 12.47 -7.58 3.99
N LYS A 32 12.17 -8.82 4.38
CA LYS A 32 12.95 -10.00 4.03
C LYS A 32 12.07 -11.10 3.48
N TRP A 33 12.58 -11.77 2.46
CA TRP A 33 12.11 -13.07 2.01
C TRP A 33 13.19 -14.10 2.34
N SER A 34 12.79 -15.31 2.70
CA SER A 34 13.72 -16.41 3.03
C SER A 34 13.18 -17.75 2.53
N GLU A 35 14.07 -18.56 1.96
CA GLU A 35 13.72 -19.90 1.45
C GLU A 35 13.50 -20.92 2.57
N MET A 36 14.15 -20.72 3.72
CA MET A 36 14.00 -21.53 4.94
C MET A 36 13.61 -20.63 6.12
N PRO A 37 12.99 -21.18 7.18
CA PRO A 37 12.70 -20.41 8.39
C PRO A 37 13.99 -19.79 8.95
N SER A 38 13.95 -18.50 9.28
CA SER A 38 15.01 -17.84 10.05
C SER A 38 14.66 -17.86 11.54
N ASP A 39 15.67 -17.82 12.41
CA ASP A 39 15.50 -17.69 13.86
C ASP A 39 15.09 -16.26 14.27
N GLU A 40 15.20 -15.29 13.35
CA GLU A 40 14.78 -13.91 13.57
C GLU A 40 13.26 -13.81 13.82
N PRO A 41 12.82 -13.02 14.80
CA PRO A 41 11.39 -12.85 15.08
C PRO A 41 10.71 -12.11 13.91
N LEU A 42 9.70 -12.75 13.33
CA LEU A 42 8.84 -12.11 12.32
C LEU A 42 7.88 -11.13 13.02
N LEU A 43 7.90 -9.87 12.60
CA LEU A 43 7.05 -8.81 13.16
C LEU A 43 5.68 -8.72 12.46
N GLY A 44 5.58 -9.25 11.24
CA GLY A 44 4.34 -9.33 10.45
C GLY A 44 4.59 -9.65 8.97
N GLU A 45 3.56 -10.13 8.28
CA GLU A 45 3.57 -10.42 6.83
C GLU A 45 3.28 -9.15 6.02
N VAL A 46 4.03 -8.93 4.94
CA VAL A 46 3.74 -7.89 3.96
C VAL A 46 2.59 -8.33 3.07
N ILE A 47 1.44 -7.65 3.17
CA ILE A 47 0.22 -8.00 2.43
C ILE A 47 -0.01 -7.13 1.19
N LEU A 48 0.61 -5.96 1.13
CA LEU A 48 0.50 -5.05 -0.01
C LEU A 48 1.76 -4.20 -0.14
N ILE A 49 2.25 -4.07 -1.38
CA ILE A 49 3.23 -3.06 -1.78
C ILE A 49 2.60 -2.26 -2.91
N MET A 50 2.49 -0.95 -2.71
CA MET A 50 1.86 -0.03 -3.67
C MET A 50 2.84 1.07 -4.05
N ARG A 51 2.95 1.35 -5.35
CA ARG A 51 3.64 2.54 -5.84
C ARG A 51 2.66 3.72 -5.91
N PRO A 52 3.11 4.94 -5.63
CA PRO A 52 2.31 6.14 -5.87
C PRO A 52 1.75 6.15 -7.28
N LYS A 53 0.48 6.53 -7.41
CA LYS A 53 -0.17 6.67 -8.72
C LYS A 53 0.55 7.76 -9.50
N LYS A 54 0.96 7.45 -10.74
CA LYS A 54 1.46 8.47 -11.66
C LYS A 54 0.26 9.22 -12.27
N ILE A 55 0.00 10.43 -11.78
CA ILE A 55 -1.02 11.31 -12.35
C ILE A 55 -0.35 12.13 -13.46
N LEU A 56 -0.69 11.84 -14.71
CA LEU A 56 -0.15 12.53 -15.89
C LEU A 56 -0.94 13.78 -16.26
N ASP A 57 -2.18 13.88 -15.78
CA ASP A 57 -3.11 15.00 -16.02
C ASP A 57 -3.87 15.29 -14.72
N GLU A 58 -3.81 16.53 -14.26
CA GLU A 58 -4.50 17.02 -13.06
C GLU A 58 -6.03 16.92 -13.17
N ASN A 59 -6.58 16.84 -14.38
CA ASN A 59 -8.01 16.68 -14.62
C ASN A 59 -8.49 15.22 -14.57
N TYR A 60 -7.57 14.24 -14.52
CA TYR A 60 -7.92 12.82 -14.49
C TYR A 60 -8.65 12.39 -13.21
N THR A 61 -8.50 13.15 -12.12
CA THR A 61 -9.12 12.85 -10.82
C THR A 61 -10.32 13.75 -10.52
N LYS A 62 -10.67 14.67 -11.43
CA LYS A 62 -11.87 15.49 -11.30
C LYS A 62 -13.06 14.66 -11.74
N ASP A 63 -14.08 14.59 -10.88
CA ASP A 63 -15.30 13.82 -11.08
C ASP A 63 -15.86 13.93 -12.51
N TYR A 64 -16.19 12.79 -13.11
CA TYR A 64 -16.86 12.70 -14.42
C TYR A 64 -18.29 13.28 -14.40
N PHE A 65 -18.83 13.61 -13.22
CA PHE A 65 -20.20 14.08 -13.06
C PHE A 65 -20.44 15.52 -13.55
N GLY A 66 -19.40 16.29 -13.88
CA GLY A 66 -19.54 17.70 -14.26
C GLY A 66 -20.15 17.99 -15.63
N ARG A 67 -20.49 16.98 -16.46
CA ARG A 67 -21.07 17.19 -17.80
C ARG A 67 -22.10 16.14 -18.19
N ARG A 68 -23.01 15.76 -17.29
CA ARG A 68 -24.24 15.06 -17.71
C ARG A 68 -25.23 16.10 -18.25
N PRO A 69 -25.69 16.00 -19.51
CA PRO A 69 -26.77 16.85 -19.99
C PRO A 69 -27.99 16.67 -19.07
N GLY A 70 -28.46 17.75 -18.43
CA GLY A 70 -29.61 17.72 -17.52
C GLY A 70 -29.31 17.44 -16.04
N TYR A 71 -28.05 17.53 -15.60
CA TYR A 71 -27.68 17.50 -14.18
C TYR A 71 -26.91 18.79 -13.83
N ASP A 72 -27.56 19.73 -13.15
CA ASP A 72 -27.05 21.04 -12.72
C ASP A 72 -26.45 21.03 -11.31
N GLY A 73 -26.33 19.85 -10.70
CA GLY A 73 -25.75 19.67 -9.38
C GLY A 73 -26.64 20.21 -8.26
N TRP A 74 -26.31 19.86 -7.01
CA TRP A 74 -26.92 20.54 -5.86
C TRP A 74 -26.31 21.93 -5.78
N GLN A 75 -27.06 22.97 -6.13
CA GLN A 75 -26.76 24.32 -5.66
C GLN A 75 -26.80 24.26 -4.14
N THR A 76 -25.63 24.26 -3.51
CA THR A 76 -25.55 24.67 -2.11
C THR A 76 -25.79 26.16 -2.12
N ASP A 77 -27.04 26.55 -1.87
CA ASP A 77 -27.31 27.92 -1.45
C ASP A 77 -26.47 28.18 -0.19
N GLU A 78 -25.72 29.28 -0.23
CA GLU A 78 -24.86 29.77 0.87
C GLU A 78 -25.59 29.83 2.23
#